data_AF-A0A9D8N571-F1
#
_entry.id   AF-A0A9D8N571-F1
#
_cell.length_a   1.000
_cell.length_b   1.000
_cell.length_c   1.000
_cell.angle_alpha   90.00
_cell.angle_beta   90.00
_cell.angle_gamma   90.00
#
_symmetry.space_group_name_H-M   'P 1'
#
loop_
_entity.id
_entity.type
_entity.pdbx_description
1 polymer ?
#
loop_
_entity_poly.entity_id
_entity_poly.type
_entity_poly.pdbx_seq_one_letter_code
_entity_poly.pdbx_strand_id
1 'polypeptide(L)'
;MKKFIVLIITCLLALTMGVLAACEPEAASDTTPSGPKSNPFSFKGNVVSLEAVIDGVDDDALWQDEDRVQVHFANCDVTIVRRATAVYLFYKVYDVTPYRFVGTGDADEVTKSDSIEFYFDSRLNRANVPSADCYQINLGRDGRTRILKGATDSFTKWLALYNFEVREGDGDEYDYYFVEAVLPAEQMNMTADNAIGIAFGQVDRVDERNVDLQKYYTWTGIVYKGQYVDPQIPSTYVVLNPKSLEPGVNNRLYTYEEYLSLTGQGGQS
;
A
#
# COMPACT_ATOMS: atom_id res chain seq x y z
N MET A 1 -83.24 -17.77 -19.29
CA MET A 1 -82.60 -19.04 -19.68
C MET A 1 -82.33 -19.02 -21.17
N LYS A 2 -81.12 -19.08 -21.73
CA LYS A 2 -79.75 -19.01 -21.20
C LYS A 2 -78.98 -18.07 -22.16
N LYS A 3 -79.13 -16.77 -21.94
CA LYS A 3 -78.30 -15.67 -22.46
C LYS A 3 -77.06 -15.45 -21.56
N PHE A 4 -76.40 -16.52 -21.11
CA PHE A 4 -75.48 -16.42 -19.95
C PHE A 4 -74.21 -17.28 -20.04
N ILE A 5 -73.77 -17.72 -21.22
CA ILE A 5 -72.59 -18.61 -21.33
C ILE A 5 -71.53 -18.15 -22.34
N VAL A 6 -71.71 -17.04 -23.05
CA VAL A 6 -70.69 -16.53 -24.00
C VAL A 6 -70.03 -15.21 -23.52
N LEU A 7 -70.41 -14.69 -22.35
CA LEU A 7 -69.88 -13.44 -21.79
C LEU A 7 -68.96 -13.63 -20.56
N ILE A 8 -68.49 -14.85 -20.29
CA ILE A 8 -67.63 -15.15 -19.11
C ILE A 8 -66.23 -15.65 -19.50
N ILE A 9 -65.99 -16.01 -20.77
CA ILE A 9 -64.65 -16.45 -21.23
C ILE A 9 -63.85 -15.30 -21.88
N THR A 10 -64.47 -14.18 -22.24
CA THR A 10 -63.76 -13.00 -22.77
C THR A 10 -63.46 -11.93 -21.72
N CYS A 11 -64.06 -12.01 -20.52
CA CYS A 11 -63.75 -11.11 -19.40
C CYS A 11 -62.73 -11.69 -18.40
N LEU A 12 -62.28 -12.94 -18.57
CA LEU A 12 -61.20 -13.53 -17.76
C LEU A 12 -59.83 -13.49 -18.45
N LEU A 13 -59.73 -12.87 -19.63
CA LEU A 13 -58.46 -12.58 -20.31
C LEU A 13 -58.11 -11.07 -20.31
N ALA A 14 -58.89 -10.26 -19.59
CA ALA A 14 -58.71 -8.81 -19.49
C ALA A 14 -58.40 -8.34 -18.05
N LEU A 15 -58.01 -9.28 -17.16
CA LEU A 15 -57.66 -8.96 -15.76
C LEU A 15 -56.38 -9.66 -15.28
N THR A 16 -55.38 -9.81 -16.15
CA THR A 16 -53.99 -10.12 -15.76
C THR A 16 -52.96 -9.23 -16.46
N MET A 17 -53.39 -8.10 -17.05
CA MET A 17 -52.49 -7.02 -17.50
C MET A 17 -52.54 -5.86 -16.52
N GLY A 18 -51.60 -5.85 -15.58
CA GLY A 18 -51.47 -4.92 -14.46
C GLY A 18 -51.11 -5.76 -13.24
N VAL A 19 -49.84 -6.05 -12.94
CA VAL A 19 -48.76 -5.09 -12.68
C VAL A 19 -47.45 -5.64 -13.25
N LEU A 20 -47.06 -5.15 -14.42
CA LEU A 20 -45.66 -4.95 -14.75
C LEU A 20 -45.54 -3.45 -14.98
N ALA A 21 -45.34 -2.72 -13.89
CA ALA A 21 -44.83 -1.37 -14.00
C ALA A 21 -43.47 -1.51 -14.66
N ALA A 22 -43.43 -1.14 -15.93
CA ALA A 22 -42.20 -0.80 -16.61
C ALA A 22 -41.48 0.24 -15.76
N CYS A 23 -40.26 -0.08 -15.34
CA CYS A 23 -39.23 0.95 -15.37
C CYS A 23 -38.66 0.85 -16.79
N GLU A 24 -39.34 1.51 -17.73
CA GLU A 24 -38.68 1.89 -18.98
C GLU A 24 -37.38 2.61 -18.57
N PRO A 25 -36.21 2.25 -19.11
CA PRO A 25 -35.10 3.17 -19.04
C PRO A 25 -35.58 4.43 -19.75
N GLU A 26 -35.77 5.49 -18.97
CA GLU A 26 -35.99 6.84 -19.47
C GLU A 26 -35.03 7.03 -20.64
N ALA A 27 -35.59 7.29 -21.84
CA ALA A 27 -34.81 7.53 -23.04
C ALA A 27 -33.66 8.46 -22.65
N ALA A 28 -32.43 7.96 -22.76
CA ALA A 28 -31.24 8.60 -22.21
C ALA A 28 -31.33 10.09 -22.52
N SER A 29 -31.70 10.87 -21.52
CA SER A 29 -31.66 12.31 -21.62
C SER A 29 -30.19 12.61 -21.88
N ASP A 30 -29.99 13.33 -22.96
CA ASP A 30 -28.72 13.84 -23.45
C ASP A 30 -27.73 14.06 -22.30
N THR A 31 -26.87 13.07 -22.04
CA THR A 31 -25.73 13.22 -21.14
C THR A 31 -24.54 13.62 -21.98
N THR A 32 -24.74 14.59 -22.87
CA THR A 32 -23.66 15.52 -23.16
C THR A 32 -23.24 16.11 -21.81
N PRO A 33 -22.00 15.86 -21.36
CA PRO A 33 -21.54 16.48 -20.13
C PRO A 33 -21.60 17.99 -20.27
N SER A 34 -22.52 18.58 -19.53
CA SER A 34 -22.52 20.00 -19.25
C SER A 34 -21.40 20.28 -18.25
N GLY A 35 -20.22 20.59 -18.79
CA GLY A 35 -19.06 21.08 -18.05
C GLY A 35 -17.86 20.14 -18.04
N PRO A 36 -16.66 20.65 -17.70
CA PRO A 36 -15.46 19.82 -17.62
C PRO A 36 -15.71 18.72 -16.58
N LYS A 37 -15.83 17.48 -17.07
CA LYS A 37 -16.04 16.28 -16.25
C LYS A 37 -14.87 16.11 -15.28
N SER A 38 -14.98 16.62 -14.07
CA SER A 38 -14.12 16.17 -12.96
C SER A 38 -14.46 14.69 -12.72
N ASN A 39 -13.48 13.81 -12.86
CA ASN A 39 -13.62 12.39 -12.56
C ASN A 39 -14.25 12.22 -11.16
N PRO A 40 -15.41 11.55 -11.00
CA PRO A 40 -16.07 11.39 -9.70
C PRO A 40 -15.24 10.55 -8.71
N PHE A 41 -14.22 9.84 -9.19
CA PHE A 41 -13.22 9.16 -8.38
C PHE A 41 -11.97 10.03 -8.14
N SER A 42 -11.99 11.32 -8.46
CA SER A 42 -10.90 12.26 -8.17
C SER A 42 -11.33 13.17 -7.01
N PHE A 43 -10.93 12.80 -5.80
CA PHE A 43 -11.07 13.61 -4.59
C PHE A 43 -9.70 14.04 -4.06
N LYS A 44 -9.67 15.11 -3.26
CA LYS A 44 -8.42 15.64 -2.74
C LYS A 44 -7.63 14.55 -1.99
N GLY A 45 -6.38 14.33 -2.37
CA GLY A 45 -5.47 13.36 -1.74
C GLY A 45 -5.49 11.95 -2.31
N ASN A 46 -6.36 11.65 -3.28
CA ASN A 46 -6.55 10.30 -3.80
C ASN A 46 -5.91 10.09 -5.19
N VAL A 47 -5.62 11.18 -5.90
CA VAL A 47 -4.79 11.21 -7.10
C VAL A 47 -3.64 12.16 -6.80
N VAL A 48 -2.43 11.62 -6.77
CA VAL A 48 -1.19 12.41 -6.70
C VAL A 48 -0.60 12.51 -8.09
N SER A 49 -0.11 13.70 -8.47
CA SER A 49 0.76 13.79 -9.64
C SER A 49 2.02 13.02 -9.31
N LEU A 50 2.29 11.98 -10.09
CA LEU A 50 3.48 11.16 -9.91
C LEU A 50 4.71 11.92 -10.38
N GLU A 51 5.79 11.82 -9.62
CA GLU A 51 7.12 12.35 -9.97
C GLU A 51 8.00 11.29 -10.65
N ALA A 52 7.52 10.04 -10.72
CA ALA A 52 8.15 8.89 -11.37
C ALA A 52 7.09 8.08 -12.13
N VAL A 53 7.53 7.36 -13.16
CA VAL A 53 6.74 6.36 -13.87
C VAL A 53 6.89 5.06 -13.09
N ILE A 54 5.81 4.58 -12.48
CA ILE A 54 5.86 3.35 -11.69
C ILE A 54 5.86 2.14 -12.64
N ASP A 55 7.04 1.64 -12.97
CA ASP A 55 7.26 0.54 -13.91
C ASP A 55 8.34 -0.48 -13.46
N GLY A 56 8.96 -0.27 -12.29
CA GLY A 56 9.98 -1.16 -11.74
C GLY A 56 11.39 -0.93 -12.29
N VAL A 57 11.64 0.21 -12.94
CA VAL A 57 12.95 0.63 -13.46
C VAL A 57 13.47 1.83 -12.66
N ASP A 58 14.77 1.87 -12.36
CA ASP A 58 15.40 2.93 -11.56
C ASP A 58 15.97 4.10 -12.40
N ASP A 59 15.40 4.35 -13.57
CA ASP A 59 15.90 5.33 -14.55
C ASP A 59 15.35 6.76 -14.35
N ASP A 60 14.27 6.90 -13.58
CA ASP A 60 13.71 8.19 -13.22
C ASP A 60 14.68 9.04 -12.39
N ALA A 61 14.65 10.35 -12.65
CA ALA A 61 15.45 11.33 -11.90
C ALA A 61 15.19 11.30 -10.39
N LEU A 62 14.00 10.83 -9.98
CA LEU A 62 13.63 10.62 -8.59
C LEU A 62 14.61 9.69 -7.86
N TRP A 63 15.06 8.61 -8.52
CA TRP A 63 15.95 7.61 -7.94
C TRP A 63 17.40 8.06 -7.86
N GLN A 64 17.74 9.13 -8.58
CA GLN A 64 19.06 9.76 -8.56
C GLN A 64 19.12 11.01 -7.66
N ASP A 65 18.01 11.35 -6.98
CA ASP A 65 17.90 12.51 -6.11
C ASP A 65 18.95 12.50 -4.98
N GLU A 66 19.53 13.67 -4.68
CA GLU A 66 20.53 13.84 -3.61
C GLU A 66 19.95 13.62 -2.21
N ASP A 67 18.65 13.85 -2.06
CA ASP A 67 17.85 13.64 -0.86
C ASP A 67 17.21 12.25 -0.83
N ARG A 68 17.73 11.28 -1.59
CA ARG A 68 17.30 9.88 -1.45
C ARG A 68 17.92 9.25 -0.21
N VAL A 69 17.17 8.36 0.43
CA VAL A 69 17.66 7.51 1.51
C VAL A 69 17.86 6.11 0.97
N GLN A 70 19.02 5.51 1.22
CA GLN A 70 19.28 4.11 0.91
C GLN A 70 19.44 3.30 2.18
N VAL A 71 18.80 2.13 2.22
CA VAL A 71 18.86 1.19 3.33
C VAL A 71 19.08 -0.21 2.78
N HIS A 72 20.05 -0.91 3.37
CA HIS A 72 20.28 -2.33 3.12
C HIS A 72 19.71 -3.15 4.28
N PHE A 73 18.90 -4.15 3.99
CA PHE A 73 18.40 -5.11 4.97
C PHE A 73 18.15 -6.46 4.29
N ALA A 74 18.37 -7.56 5.02
CA ALA A 74 18.22 -8.91 4.46
C ALA A 74 19.00 -9.05 3.12
N ASN A 75 18.34 -9.49 2.04
CA ASN A 75 18.91 -9.55 0.69
C ASN A 75 18.33 -8.43 -0.20
N CYS A 76 18.06 -7.26 0.39
CA CYS A 76 17.34 -6.17 -0.25
C CYS A 76 18.03 -4.82 -0.03
N ASP A 77 18.11 -4.03 -1.10
CA ASP A 77 18.38 -2.60 -1.04
C ASP A 77 17.07 -1.85 -1.28
N VAL A 78 16.74 -0.89 -0.42
CA VAL A 78 15.60 0.02 -0.62
C VAL A 78 16.08 1.46 -0.74
N THR A 79 15.64 2.12 -1.80
CA THR A 79 15.74 3.57 -1.97
C THR A 79 14.40 4.21 -1.62
N ILE A 80 14.43 5.22 -0.76
CA ILE A 80 13.26 5.93 -0.26
C ILE A 80 13.40 7.39 -0.64
N VAL A 81 12.36 7.93 -1.26
CA VAL A 81 12.27 9.36 -1.52
C VAL A 81 10.94 9.85 -0.97
N ARG A 82 10.99 10.72 0.03
CA ARG A 82 9.79 11.31 0.60
C ARG A 82 9.61 12.74 0.08
N ARG A 83 8.37 13.03 -0.30
CA ARG A 83 7.89 14.33 -0.80
C ARG A 83 6.72 14.82 0.05
N ALA A 84 6.28 16.03 -0.25
CA ALA A 84 5.11 16.63 0.40
C ALA A 84 3.82 15.83 0.15
N THR A 85 3.71 15.18 -1.02
CA THR A 85 2.49 14.53 -1.51
C THR A 85 2.54 13.01 -1.45
N ALA A 86 3.72 12.40 -1.40
CA ALA A 86 3.88 10.95 -1.43
C ALA A 86 5.21 10.47 -0.83
N VAL A 87 5.26 9.18 -0.50
CA VAL A 87 6.49 8.43 -0.24
C VAL A 87 6.68 7.47 -1.41
N TYR A 88 7.85 7.53 -2.02
CA TYR A 88 8.28 6.66 -3.10
C TYR A 88 9.29 5.65 -2.56
N LEU A 89 9.14 4.40 -2.99
CA LEU A 89 9.96 3.28 -2.56
C LEU A 89 10.40 2.51 -3.80
N PHE A 90 11.70 2.22 -3.87
CA PHE A 90 12.26 1.35 -4.89
C PHE A 90 13.09 0.27 -4.22
N TYR A 91 12.69 -0.98 -4.39
CA TYR A 91 13.35 -2.16 -3.83
C TYR A 91 14.09 -2.90 -4.92
N LYS A 92 15.33 -3.26 -4.66
CA LYS A 92 16.10 -4.24 -5.42
C LYS A 92 16.36 -5.44 -4.52
N VAL A 93 15.73 -6.57 -4.83
CA VAL A 93 15.76 -7.76 -3.98
C VAL A 93 16.51 -8.87 -4.70
N TYR A 94 17.57 -9.39 -4.09
CA TYR A 94 18.26 -10.58 -4.56
C TYR A 94 17.48 -11.83 -4.11
N ASP A 95 17.02 -12.62 -5.08
CA ASP A 95 16.24 -13.83 -4.86
C ASP A 95 16.27 -14.75 -6.09
N VAL A 96 16.89 -15.91 -5.92
CA VAL A 96 17.07 -16.93 -6.97
C VAL A 96 15.94 -17.96 -7.04
N THR A 97 14.93 -17.84 -6.17
CA THR A 97 13.83 -18.80 -6.03
C THR A 97 12.48 -18.09 -6.09
N PRO A 98 11.81 -18.01 -7.26
CA PRO A 98 10.53 -17.31 -7.41
C PRO A 98 9.34 -18.13 -6.88
N TYR A 99 9.39 -18.54 -5.62
CA TYR A 99 8.40 -19.42 -5.03
C TYR A 99 7.22 -18.64 -4.45
N ARG A 100 6.01 -19.12 -4.74
CA ARG A 100 4.78 -18.46 -4.28
C ARG A 100 3.91 -19.37 -3.44
N PHE A 101 3.20 -18.77 -2.50
CA PHE A 101 2.09 -19.39 -1.79
C PHE A 101 0.76 -19.04 -2.47
N VAL A 102 -0.04 -20.04 -2.78
CA VAL A 102 -1.38 -19.92 -3.34
C VAL A 102 -2.39 -20.21 -2.24
N GLY A 103 -3.00 -19.16 -1.70
CA GLY A 103 -4.02 -19.25 -0.65
C GLY A 103 -5.43 -18.99 -1.18
N THR A 104 -6.32 -18.56 -0.28
CA THR A 104 -7.76 -18.42 -0.48
C THR A 104 -8.17 -17.09 -1.14
N GLY A 105 -7.23 -16.18 -1.38
CA GLY A 105 -7.48 -14.88 -2.03
C GLY A 105 -7.68 -13.73 -1.04
N ASP A 106 -7.28 -13.91 0.21
CA ASP A 106 -7.46 -12.93 1.29
C ASP A 106 -6.33 -11.89 1.35
N ALA A 107 -5.35 -11.95 0.45
CA ALA A 107 -4.10 -11.20 0.45
C ALA A 107 -3.11 -11.59 1.58
N ASP A 108 -3.49 -12.51 2.48
CA ASP A 108 -2.60 -13.08 3.49
C ASP A 108 -1.52 -13.99 2.88
N GLU A 109 -1.64 -14.32 1.61
CA GLU A 109 -0.65 -15.07 0.86
C GLU A 109 0.63 -14.29 0.60
N VAL A 110 0.54 -12.96 0.58
CA VAL A 110 1.68 -12.08 0.33
C VAL A 110 2.71 -12.29 1.43
N THR A 111 2.29 -12.40 2.69
CA THR A 111 3.19 -12.60 3.84
C THR A 111 3.78 -14.01 3.93
N LYS A 112 3.56 -14.86 2.92
CA LYS A 112 4.04 -16.24 2.82
C LYS A 112 4.73 -16.51 1.48
N SER A 113 4.76 -15.53 0.59
CA SER A 113 5.41 -15.57 -0.72
C SER A 113 6.54 -14.55 -0.73
N ASP A 114 7.41 -14.61 -1.74
CA ASP A 114 8.45 -13.59 -1.92
C ASP A 114 7.82 -12.21 -1.97
N SER A 115 8.16 -11.39 -0.98
CA SER A 115 7.55 -10.08 -0.81
C SER A 115 8.42 -9.17 0.04
N ILE A 116 8.19 -7.87 -0.13
CA ILE A 116 8.72 -6.84 0.76
C ILE A 116 7.59 -6.23 1.57
N GLU A 117 7.94 -5.73 2.74
CA GLU A 117 7.01 -5.16 3.69
C GLU A 117 7.53 -3.79 4.15
N PHE A 118 6.66 -2.80 4.11
CA PHE A 118 6.91 -1.47 4.64
C PHE A 118 5.93 -1.16 5.75
N TYR A 119 6.48 -0.80 6.91
CA TYR A 119 5.72 -0.42 8.08
C TYR A 119 6.02 1.02 8.41
N PHE A 120 4.99 1.78 8.79
CA PHE A 120 5.23 3.13 9.26
C PHE A 120 4.21 3.63 10.27
N ASP A 121 4.69 4.45 11.20
CA ASP A 121 3.91 5.24 12.14
C ASP A 121 3.91 6.69 11.63
N SER A 122 2.80 7.06 10.98
CA SER A 122 2.63 8.35 10.30
C SER A 122 2.67 9.55 11.24
N ARG A 123 2.47 9.35 12.55
CA ARG A 123 2.49 10.41 13.56
C ARG A 123 3.68 10.34 14.50
N LEU A 124 4.51 9.31 14.36
CA LEU A 124 5.64 9.02 15.25
C LEU A 124 5.19 9.05 16.73
N ASN A 125 4.04 8.46 17.02
CA ASN A 125 3.48 8.37 18.37
C ASN A 125 4.18 7.30 19.22
N ARG A 126 4.89 6.35 18.58
CA ARG A 126 5.74 5.34 19.24
C ARG A 126 4.97 4.47 20.23
N ALA A 127 3.75 4.09 19.88
CA ALA A 127 3.01 3.10 20.65
C ALA A 127 3.79 1.75 20.67
N ASN A 128 3.65 0.98 21.75
CA ASN A 128 4.23 -0.36 21.84
C ASN A 128 3.43 -1.43 21.08
N VAL A 129 2.32 -1.02 20.49
CA VAL A 129 1.41 -1.84 19.68
C VAL A 129 0.90 -0.97 18.53
N PRO A 130 0.52 -1.56 17.38
CA PRO A 130 -0.03 -0.79 16.27
C PRO A 130 -1.22 0.06 16.71
N SER A 131 -1.30 1.29 16.18
CA SER A 131 -2.36 2.27 16.48
C SER A 131 -2.96 2.82 15.19
N ALA A 132 -3.99 3.68 15.28
CA ALA A 132 -4.71 4.20 14.11
C ALA A 132 -3.83 4.99 13.10
N ASP A 133 -2.62 5.37 13.49
CA ASP A 133 -1.66 6.08 12.64
C ASP A 133 -0.53 5.16 12.11
N CYS A 134 -0.60 3.87 12.42
CA CYS A 134 0.32 2.84 11.94
C CYS A 134 -0.23 2.16 10.68
N TYR A 135 0.66 1.82 9.77
CA TYR A 135 0.33 1.19 8.50
C TYR A 135 1.31 0.06 8.19
N GLN A 136 0.82 -0.98 7.53
CA GLN A 136 1.62 -2.08 6.99
C GLN A 136 1.25 -2.26 5.52
N ILE A 137 2.26 -2.26 4.66
CA ILE A 137 2.14 -2.41 3.21
C ILE A 137 2.98 -3.62 2.82
N ASN A 138 2.36 -4.68 2.32
CA ASN A 138 3.05 -5.86 1.81
C ASN A 138 2.95 -5.88 0.29
N LEU A 139 4.08 -5.93 -0.42
CA LEU A 139 4.13 -5.96 -1.88
C LEU A 139 4.80 -7.27 -2.31
N GLY A 140 4.03 -8.17 -2.92
CA GLY A 140 4.49 -9.47 -3.37
C GLY A 140 5.12 -9.39 -4.76
N ARG A 141 6.15 -10.21 -4.99
CA ARG A 141 6.82 -10.40 -6.28
C ARG A 141 5.84 -10.76 -7.41
N ASP A 142 4.70 -11.38 -7.07
CA ASP A 142 3.68 -11.76 -8.03
C ASP A 142 2.57 -10.71 -8.26
N GLY A 143 2.81 -9.46 -7.85
CA GLY A 143 1.88 -8.35 -8.04
C GLY A 143 0.69 -8.36 -7.09
N ARG A 144 0.65 -9.26 -6.09
CA ARG A 144 -0.34 -9.21 -5.02
C ARG A 144 0.13 -8.26 -3.92
N THR A 145 -0.83 -7.64 -3.24
CA THR A 145 -0.54 -6.74 -2.12
C THR A 145 -1.52 -6.92 -0.98
N ARG A 146 -1.06 -6.59 0.22
CA ARG A 146 -1.89 -6.50 1.43
C ARG A 146 -1.59 -5.19 2.12
N ILE A 147 -2.64 -4.41 2.36
CA ILE A 147 -2.54 -3.13 3.05
C ILE A 147 -3.37 -3.19 4.32
N LEU A 148 -2.72 -2.86 5.42
CA LEU A 148 -3.32 -2.84 6.74
C LEU A 148 -3.13 -1.47 7.38
N LYS A 149 -4.08 -1.14 8.25
CA LYS A 149 -4.03 0.01 9.14
C LYS A 149 -4.10 -0.50 10.57
N GLY A 150 -3.35 0.12 11.47
CA GLY A 150 -3.42 -0.21 12.88
C GLY A 150 -4.80 0.10 13.45
N ALA A 151 -5.24 -0.77 14.35
CA ALA A 151 -6.43 -0.69 15.15
C ALA A 151 -6.02 -0.87 16.63
N THR A 152 -6.95 -1.08 17.55
CA THR A 152 -6.60 -1.40 18.94
C THR A 152 -5.73 -2.67 18.98
N ASP A 153 -4.44 -2.49 19.24
CA ASP A 153 -3.43 -3.52 19.48
C ASP A 153 -3.14 -4.49 18.32
N SER A 154 -3.50 -4.15 17.08
CA SER A 154 -3.30 -5.02 15.91
C SER A 154 -3.38 -4.28 14.59
N PHE A 155 -2.97 -4.93 13.50
CA PHE A 155 -3.22 -4.46 12.14
C PHE A 155 -4.50 -5.08 11.56
N THR A 156 -5.34 -4.27 10.92
CA THR A 156 -6.58 -4.70 10.25
C THR A 156 -6.55 -4.31 8.77
N LYS A 157 -7.15 -5.14 7.90
CA LYS A 157 -7.22 -4.87 6.45
C LYS A 157 -7.83 -3.50 6.19
N TRP A 158 -7.20 -2.74 5.30
CA TRP A 158 -7.63 -1.40 4.95
C TRP A 158 -7.52 -1.18 3.44
N LEU A 159 -8.56 -0.57 2.87
CA LEU A 159 -8.61 -0.24 1.45
C LEU A 159 -7.92 1.11 1.24
N ALA A 160 -6.83 1.08 0.48
CA ALA A 160 -6.01 2.22 0.13
C ALA A 160 -5.88 2.31 -1.39
N LEU A 161 -5.78 3.53 -1.91
CA LEU A 161 -5.18 3.75 -3.21
C LEU A 161 -3.66 3.71 -3.06
N TYR A 162 -3.03 2.93 -3.92
CA TYR A 162 -1.59 2.75 -4.05
C TYR A 162 -1.32 2.46 -5.52
N ASN A 163 -0.09 2.69 -5.95
CA ASN A 163 0.39 2.22 -7.23
C ASN A 163 1.75 1.56 -7.00
N PHE A 164 1.90 0.34 -7.49
CA PHE A 164 3.17 -0.37 -7.46
C PHE A 164 3.28 -1.27 -8.67
N GLU A 165 4.51 -1.48 -9.10
CA GLU A 165 4.86 -2.42 -10.16
C GLU A 165 5.96 -3.36 -9.66
N VAL A 166 5.98 -4.57 -10.21
CA VAL A 166 7.07 -5.52 -10.01
C VAL A 166 7.70 -5.84 -11.36
N ARG A 167 9.02 -5.75 -11.42
CA ARG A 167 9.81 -6.14 -12.59
C ARG A 167 10.76 -7.26 -12.20
N GLU A 168 10.77 -8.32 -13.01
CA GLU A 168 11.82 -9.35 -12.92
C GLU A 168 13.12 -8.82 -13.53
N GLY A 169 14.24 -9.12 -12.89
CA GLY A 169 15.55 -8.74 -13.40
C GLY A 169 15.92 -9.49 -14.68
N ASP A 170 16.77 -8.86 -15.48
CA ASP A 170 17.21 -9.35 -16.77
C ASP A 170 18.72 -9.18 -16.96
N GLY A 171 19.29 -9.92 -17.92
CA GLY A 171 20.73 -9.88 -18.18
C GLY A 171 21.57 -10.21 -16.95
N ASP A 172 22.39 -9.25 -16.51
CA ASP A 172 23.26 -9.38 -15.33
C ASP A 172 22.50 -9.29 -13.99
N GLU A 173 21.20 -9.00 -14.03
CA GLU A 173 20.32 -8.87 -12.86
C GLU A 173 19.28 -9.98 -12.75
N TYR A 174 19.43 -11.10 -13.47
CA TYR A 174 18.44 -12.19 -13.51
C TYR A 174 18.10 -12.80 -12.12
N ASP A 175 19.02 -12.68 -11.16
CA ASP A 175 18.84 -13.14 -9.78
C ASP A 175 18.12 -12.10 -8.89
N TYR A 176 17.56 -11.05 -9.48
CA TYR A 176 16.86 -9.98 -8.78
C TYR A 176 15.42 -9.84 -9.24
N TYR A 177 14.59 -9.31 -8.35
CA TYR A 177 13.35 -8.64 -8.72
C TYR A 177 13.31 -7.23 -8.12
N PHE A 178 12.52 -6.38 -8.75
CA PHE A 178 12.42 -4.97 -8.43
C PHE A 178 10.99 -4.64 -8.08
N VAL A 179 10.79 -3.85 -7.03
CA VAL A 179 9.47 -3.35 -6.64
C VAL A 179 9.54 -1.84 -6.57
N GLU A 180 8.73 -1.17 -7.37
CA GLU A 180 8.58 0.28 -7.32
C GLU A 180 7.18 0.62 -6.83
N ALA A 181 7.08 1.52 -5.86
CA ALA A 181 5.81 1.87 -5.24
C ALA A 181 5.72 3.34 -4.87
N VAL A 182 4.49 3.86 -4.93
CA VAL A 182 4.13 5.19 -4.46
C VAL A 182 2.96 5.11 -3.48
N LEU A 183 3.15 5.75 -2.32
CA LEU A 183 2.20 5.83 -1.24
C LEU A 183 1.73 7.28 -1.05
N PRO A 184 0.47 7.63 -1.37
CA PRO A 184 -0.05 8.99 -1.20
C PRO A 184 -0.05 9.44 0.26
N ALA A 185 0.56 10.60 0.55
CA ALA A 185 0.74 11.09 1.92
C ALA A 185 -0.58 11.41 2.63
N GLU A 186 -1.52 12.07 1.94
CA GLU A 186 -2.78 12.54 2.54
C GLU A 186 -3.65 11.37 3.02
N GLN A 187 -3.74 10.27 2.25
CA GLN A 187 -4.49 9.07 2.63
C GLN A 187 -3.90 8.35 3.85
N MET A 188 -2.59 8.52 4.05
CA MET A 188 -1.79 7.87 5.09
C MET A 188 -1.57 8.77 6.31
N ASN A 189 -2.34 9.87 6.44
CA ASN A 189 -2.24 10.84 7.53
C ASN A 189 -0.84 11.48 7.70
N MET A 190 -0.04 11.49 6.62
CA MET A 190 1.28 12.13 6.59
C MET A 190 1.13 13.58 6.14
N THR A 191 1.96 14.46 6.69
CA THR A 191 2.11 15.84 6.21
C THR A 191 3.47 16.03 5.57
N ALA A 192 3.69 17.17 4.90
CA ALA A 192 4.99 17.46 4.29
C ALA A 192 6.13 17.58 5.32
N ASP A 193 5.79 17.88 6.57
CA ASP A 193 6.75 18.37 7.56
C ASP A 193 6.98 17.43 8.74
N ASN A 194 6.09 16.47 8.99
CA ASN A 194 6.20 15.62 10.16
C ASN A 194 7.17 14.45 9.92
N ALA A 195 8.04 14.15 10.88
CA ALA A 195 8.77 12.89 10.84
C ALA A 195 7.81 11.69 10.99
N ILE A 196 8.17 10.55 10.40
CA ILE A 196 7.44 9.28 10.56
C ILE A 196 8.37 8.22 11.13
N GLY A 197 7.82 7.24 11.84
CA GLY A 197 8.55 6.03 12.17
C GLY A 197 8.45 5.05 11.01
N ILE A 198 9.51 4.34 10.66
CA ILE A 198 9.53 3.29 9.64
C ILE A 198 10.19 1.99 10.11
N ALA A 199 9.75 0.87 9.55
CA ALA A 199 10.42 -0.42 9.59
C ALA A 199 10.23 -1.17 8.26
N PHE A 200 11.08 -2.16 8.01
CA PHE A 200 11.02 -2.99 6.81
C PHE A 200 11.02 -4.47 7.17
N GLY A 201 10.40 -5.27 6.31
CA GLY A 201 10.44 -6.73 6.31
C GLY A 201 10.67 -7.27 4.91
N GLN A 202 11.34 -8.42 4.81
CA GLN A 202 11.43 -9.24 3.61
C GLN A 202 10.91 -10.63 3.97
N VAL A 203 10.00 -11.15 3.14
CA VAL A 203 9.61 -12.56 3.15
C VAL A 203 10.32 -13.23 1.99
N ASP A 204 11.03 -14.31 2.30
CA ASP A 204 11.72 -15.16 1.32
C ASP A 204 11.16 -16.58 1.43
N ARG A 205 10.46 -17.04 0.39
CA ARG A 205 9.91 -18.37 0.31
C ARG A 205 10.96 -19.30 -0.27
N VAL A 206 11.40 -20.25 0.54
CA VAL A 206 12.51 -21.16 0.21
C VAL A 206 12.05 -22.50 -0.38
N ASP A 207 10.73 -22.72 -0.55
CA ASP A 207 10.16 -23.98 -1.03
C ASP A 207 8.93 -23.79 -1.92
N GLU A 208 8.92 -24.45 -3.08
CA GLU A 208 7.84 -24.38 -4.08
C GLU A 208 6.51 -24.98 -3.60
N ARG A 209 6.54 -25.87 -2.59
CA ARG A 209 5.33 -26.55 -2.15
C ARG A 209 4.38 -25.56 -1.54
N ASN A 210 3.10 -25.66 -1.91
CA ASN A 210 2.05 -24.79 -1.40
C ASN A 210 1.60 -25.20 0.03
N VAL A 211 2.50 -25.05 1.00
CA VAL A 211 2.27 -25.42 2.40
C VAL A 211 2.54 -24.22 3.30
N ASP A 212 1.57 -23.96 4.20
CA ASP A 212 1.62 -22.90 5.19
C ASP A 212 2.27 -23.39 6.48
N LEU A 213 3.59 -23.54 6.46
CA LEU A 213 4.39 -23.83 7.65
C LEU A 213 5.61 -22.90 7.65
N GLN A 214 5.95 -22.38 8.82
CA GLN A 214 7.04 -21.41 9.02
C GLN A 214 8.41 -21.87 8.48
N LYS A 215 8.63 -23.17 8.27
CA LYS A 215 9.89 -23.68 7.70
C LYS A 215 10.02 -23.49 6.18
N TYR A 216 8.96 -23.07 5.49
CA TYR A 216 8.93 -22.88 4.04
C TYR A 216 9.10 -21.44 3.59
N TYR A 217 9.17 -20.51 4.54
CA TYR A 217 9.47 -19.11 4.28
C TYR A 217 10.22 -18.53 5.48
N THR A 218 11.10 -17.60 5.22
CA THR A 218 11.76 -16.80 6.24
C THR A 218 11.19 -15.40 6.24
N TRP A 219 11.23 -14.76 7.39
CA TRP A 219 10.91 -13.35 7.54
C TRP A 219 12.13 -12.67 8.16
N THR A 220 12.61 -11.60 7.53
CA THR A 220 13.78 -10.85 8.00
C THR A 220 13.46 -9.36 8.02
N GLY A 221 13.72 -8.70 9.15
CA GLY A 221 13.49 -7.26 9.32
C GLY A 221 14.77 -6.43 9.28
N ILE A 222 14.61 -5.12 9.24
CA ILE A 222 15.72 -4.18 9.31
C ILE A 222 16.42 -4.21 10.68
N VAL A 223 17.76 -4.20 10.64
CA VAL A 223 18.62 -3.85 11.77
C VAL A 223 19.25 -2.49 11.50
N TYR A 224 18.94 -1.49 12.31
CA TYR A 224 19.46 -0.14 12.16
C TYR A 224 20.40 0.20 13.32
N LYS A 225 21.65 0.56 13.01
CA LYS A 225 22.70 0.86 14.01
C LYS A 225 22.84 -0.22 15.10
N GLY A 226 22.73 -1.48 14.69
CA GLY A 226 22.87 -2.65 15.57
C GLY A 226 21.64 -2.98 16.41
N GLN A 227 20.52 -2.27 16.24
CA GLN A 227 19.24 -2.56 16.90
C GLN A 227 18.27 -3.14 15.89
N TYR A 228 17.67 -4.28 16.23
CA TYR A 228 16.57 -4.84 15.46
C TYR A 228 15.32 -3.97 15.64
N VAL A 229 14.66 -3.66 14.53
CA VAL A 229 13.44 -2.85 14.50
C VAL A 229 12.26 -3.80 14.32
N ASP A 230 11.53 -4.05 15.40
CA ASP A 230 10.38 -4.94 15.36
C ASP A 230 9.19 -4.24 14.69
N PRO A 231 8.76 -4.68 13.50
CA PRO A 231 7.64 -4.07 12.78
C PRO A 231 6.31 -4.15 13.55
N GLN A 232 6.17 -5.04 14.54
CA GLN A 232 4.97 -5.14 15.37
C GLN A 232 4.99 -4.18 16.57
N ILE A 233 6.12 -3.51 16.82
CA ILE A 233 6.30 -2.60 17.95
C ILE A 233 6.71 -1.21 17.41
N PRO A 234 5.75 -0.31 17.11
CA PRO A 234 6.03 1.00 16.54
C PRO A 234 7.04 1.87 17.32
N SER A 235 7.15 1.66 18.64
CA SER A 235 8.16 2.32 19.46
C SER A 235 9.61 1.96 19.10
N THR A 236 9.85 0.90 18.33
CA THR A 236 11.19 0.52 17.86
C THR A 236 11.57 1.17 16.52
N TYR A 237 10.61 1.80 15.82
CA TYR A 237 10.78 2.27 14.46
C TYR A 237 11.89 3.33 14.32
N VAL A 238 12.59 3.27 13.17
CA VAL A 238 13.58 4.26 12.75
C VAL A 238 12.86 5.52 12.31
N VAL A 239 13.40 6.70 12.62
CA VAL A 239 12.75 7.95 12.25
C VAL A 239 13.16 8.39 10.85
N LEU A 240 12.21 8.46 9.92
CA LEU A 240 12.38 9.16 8.64
C LEU A 240 11.90 10.61 8.77
N ASN A 241 12.85 11.53 8.81
CA ASN A 241 12.57 12.95 8.87
C ASN A 241 12.61 13.55 7.45
N PRO A 242 11.51 14.16 6.94
CA PRO A 242 11.47 14.69 5.59
C PRO A 242 12.35 15.94 5.44
N LYS A 243 12.62 16.65 6.53
CA LYS A 243 13.56 17.76 6.59
C LYS A 243 14.82 17.24 7.26
N SER A 244 15.99 17.35 6.65
CA SER A 244 17.19 17.06 7.44
C SER A 244 17.29 18.08 8.58
N LEU A 245 17.82 17.61 9.70
CA LEU A 245 18.22 18.47 10.81
C LEU A 245 19.58 19.12 10.51
N GLU A 246 20.19 18.77 9.37
CA GLU A 246 21.37 19.40 8.77
C GLU A 246 20.94 20.33 7.60
N PRO A 247 21.51 21.54 7.48
CA PRO A 247 21.14 22.47 6.40
C PRO A 247 21.40 21.91 5.00
N GLY A 248 20.42 22.05 4.10
CA GLY A 248 20.57 21.74 2.67
C GLY A 248 20.45 20.26 2.31
N VAL A 249 19.96 19.45 3.23
CA VAL A 249 19.70 18.02 3.03
C VAL A 249 18.24 17.76 3.38
N ASN A 250 17.54 16.90 2.64
CA ASN A 250 16.22 16.38 3.02
C ASN A 250 16.28 14.86 3.17
N ASN A 251 15.23 14.28 3.76
CA ASN A 251 15.08 12.84 4.00
C ASN A 251 16.29 12.19 4.68
N ARG A 252 16.23 12.03 6.01
CA ARG A 252 17.28 11.32 6.75
C ARG A 252 16.69 10.36 7.77
N LEU A 253 17.43 9.28 8.00
CA LEU A 253 17.14 8.28 9.02
C LEU A 253 17.91 8.56 10.29
N TYR A 254 17.20 8.48 11.41
CA TYR A 254 17.76 8.66 12.74
C TYR A 254 17.27 7.54 13.65
N THR A 255 18.07 7.18 14.67
CA THR A 255 17.44 6.59 15.85
C THR A 255 16.52 7.63 16.48
N TYR A 256 15.60 7.18 17.34
CA TYR A 256 14.71 8.13 17.98
C TYR A 256 15.45 9.06 18.95
N GLU A 257 16.46 8.55 19.64
CA GLU A 257 17.30 9.34 20.54
C GLU A 257 18.04 10.45 19.78
N GLU A 258 18.59 10.11 18.60
CA GLU A 258 19.22 11.08 17.70
C GLU A 258 18.22 12.16 17.27
N TYR A 259 17.02 11.74 16.83
CA TYR A 259 15.95 12.66 16.45
C TYR A 259 15.56 13.61 17.59
N LEU A 260 15.39 13.10 18.82
CA LEU A 260 15.05 13.92 19.99
C LEU A 260 16.14 14.92 20.35
N SER A 261 17.42 14.49 20.29
CA SER A 261 18.56 15.35 20.59
C SER A 261 18.67 16.52 19.62
N LEU A 262 18.40 16.28 18.34
CA LEU A 262 18.53 17.28 17.27
C LEU A 262 17.32 18.21 17.19
N THR A 263 16.13 17.76 17.58
CA THR A 263 14.91 18.59 17.60
C THR A 263 14.70 19.37 18.90
N GLY A 264 15.54 19.15 19.91
CA GLY A 264 15.38 19.76 21.23
C GLY A 264 14.16 19.22 22.00
N GLN A 265 13.54 18.13 21.54
CA GLN A 265 12.42 17.48 22.21
C GLN A 265 12.87 16.52 23.33
N GLY A 266 14.16 16.21 23.43
CA GLY A 266 14.75 15.35 24.47
C GLY A 266 14.84 15.96 25.88
N GLY A 267 14.09 17.01 26.17
CA GLY A 267 14.26 17.84 27.35
C GLY A 267 13.06 17.91 28.29
N GLN A 268 12.25 16.86 28.44
CA GLN A 268 11.38 16.68 29.61
C GLN A 268 11.18 15.18 29.89
N SER A 269 11.90 14.69 30.89
CA SER A 269 11.61 13.47 31.65
C SER A 269 11.34 13.85 33.09
#